data_AF-A0A6M1PRR2-F1
#
_entry.id   AF-A0A6M1PRR2-F1
#
_cell.length_a   1.000
_cell.length_b   1.000
_cell.length_c   1.000
_cell.angle_alpha   90.00
_cell.angle_beta   90.00
_cell.angle_gamma   90.00
#
_symmetry.space_group_name_H-M   'P 1'
#
loop_
_entity.id
_entity.type
_entity.pdbx_description
1 polymer ?
#
loop_
_entity_poly.entity_id
_entity_poly.type
_entity_poly.pdbx_seq_one_letter_code
_entity_poly.pdbx_strand_id
1 'polypeptide(L)'
;MAYIRLAYIRLIVLVLVFEVFITAIVGLGIYVGFSVFPFSPMQVTASGSAAQTIGLNATIPLYMPSLSDLKIPYTQLQAGKPVWGIASILVSAAVMVVQSFLRGMYLGGIKGWVQSQRMVPLIQCGRRYFKDMLGWSVFQIVLGAVTFFLGSVFFPFGIILIVALLFYALTPYLIVLQDLSLSEAFAEAPGLFRRYFRTLLPLALTAMLCTLIFSLLRSLPQPMGYAIPLLAYAVVGTFLIAELMERLEGKLREDGEKTPHLPFGEAGTGRLSAYITVLLVPVLVTAGVLSTSGQHLRAFDFGGKKRLAGISYNTNFSDVFYASEQSYTAYAWQTGEFRIAMRLPDLSGGRTPRELRGIADITWLVNEEIRSVNGTTTNISVEPFTHKSRLMYRLVREKAEDGSFYYSSLNGSVSILPGGARPFEPLSVQMMVSRNGSNIFVLQYPTRFGSTQAFRISDDGRYMIPSTSQINPMDVHAYWFTREQRKEDVFELLSAKNKYSFLATLNRAYLPLAVAMQEGDGSMVVKILETMRKAGVHVKVPDWDEQGWTEYLRSQYEGASVQRTLEFMTKAGVQGSYESRELPEKSDEKTGAYRFEVPFPTGTVPIIYKESKGNGRLVSVTIFK
;
A
#
# COMPACT_ATOMS: atom_id res chain seq x y z
N MET A 1 -2.15 -24.73 -41.26
CA MET A 1 -2.02 -24.70 -39.78
C MET A 1 -1.10 -23.57 -39.26
N ALA A 2 0.10 -23.35 -39.81
CA ALA A 2 1.03 -22.31 -39.32
C ALA A 2 0.50 -20.87 -39.46
N TYR A 3 -0.26 -20.59 -40.53
CA TYR A 3 -0.88 -19.28 -40.80
C TYR A 3 -1.94 -18.88 -39.77
N ILE A 4 -2.76 -19.85 -39.32
CA ILE A 4 -3.79 -19.67 -38.28
C ILE A 4 -3.15 -19.19 -36.98
N ARG A 5 -2.03 -19.82 -36.59
CA ARG A 5 -1.33 -19.47 -35.35
C ARG A 5 -0.78 -18.04 -35.41
N LEU A 6 -0.30 -17.57 -36.57
CA LEU A 6 0.36 -16.27 -36.65
C LEU A 6 -0.60 -15.08 -36.55
N ALA A 7 -1.81 -15.18 -37.14
CA ALA A 7 -2.82 -14.12 -37.05
C ALA A 7 -3.23 -13.86 -35.59
N TYR A 8 -3.54 -14.93 -34.84
CA TYR A 8 -3.88 -14.83 -33.42
C TYR A 8 -2.70 -14.34 -32.57
N ILE A 9 -1.47 -14.80 -32.82
CA ILE A 9 -0.29 -14.33 -32.07
C ILE A 9 -0.06 -12.83 -32.26
N ARG A 10 -0.29 -12.27 -33.46
CA ARG A 10 -0.20 -10.81 -33.69
C ARG A 10 -1.20 -10.02 -32.84
N LEU A 11 -2.41 -10.54 -32.66
CA LEU A 11 -3.44 -9.93 -31.82
C LEU A 11 -3.12 -10.06 -30.32
N ILE A 12 -2.60 -11.22 -29.90
CA ILE A 12 -2.11 -11.44 -28.53
C ILE A 12 -0.97 -10.48 -28.22
N VAL A 13 0.00 -10.32 -29.13
CA VAL A 13 1.09 -9.34 -28.97
C VAL A 13 0.55 -7.93 -28.82
N LEU A 14 -0.45 -7.52 -29.61
CA LEU A 14 -1.09 -6.21 -29.49
C LEU A 14 -1.69 -5.99 -28.08
N VAL A 15 -2.37 -7.00 -27.54
CA VAL A 15 -2.91 -6.97 -26.18
C VAL A 15 -1.80 -6.86 -25.14
N LEU A 16 -0.75 -7.68 -25.25
CA LEU A 16 0.39 -7.66 -24.33
C LEU A 16 1.12 -6.32 -24.34
N VAL A 17 1.36 -5.72 -25.51
CA VAL A 17 1.99 -4.38 -25.62
C VAL A 17 1.17 -3.35 -24.87
N PHE A 18 -0.16 -3.36 -25.04
CA PHE A 18 -1.03 -2.40 -24.38
C PHE A 18 -1.03 -2.58 -22.86
N GLU A 19 -1.18 -3.81 -22.35
CA GLU A 19 -1.22 -4.09 -20.92
C GLU A 19 0.11 -3.74 -20.23
N VAL A 20 1.24 -4.04 -20.87
CA VAL A 20 2.58 -3.64 -20.38
C VAL A 20 2.72 -2.11 -20.36
N PHE A 21 2.27 -1.44 -21.42
CA PHE A 21 2.28 0.02 -21.51
C PHE A 21 1.45 0.69 -20.40
N ILE A 22 0.22 0.23 -20.17
CA ILE A 22 -0.63 0.74 -19.08
C ILE A 22 0.01 0.51 -17.72
N THR A 23 0.56 -0.68 -17.49
CA THR A 23 1.27 -1.02 -16.24
C THR A 23 2.45 -0.07 -15.98
N ALA A 24 3.26 0.20 -17.01
CA ALA A 24 4.38 1.12 -16.91
C ALA A 24 3.93 2.57 -16.65
N ILE A 25 2.86 3.04 -17.32
CA ILE A 25 2.33 4.40 -17.07
C ILE A 25 1.74 4.52 -15.67
N VAL A 26 1.02 3.50 -15.18
CA VAL A 26 0.49 3.52 -13.80
C VAL A 26 1.65 3.57 -12.79
N GLY A 27 2.69 2.77 -12.98
CA GLY A 27 3.91 2.83 -12.15
C GLY A 27 4.57 4.21 -12.17
N LEU A 28 4.68 4.83 -13.35
CA LEU A 28 5.15 6.20 -13.50
C LEU A 28 4.23 7.22 -12.82
N GLY A 29 2.92 7.01 -12.89
CA GLY A 29 1.91 7.83 -12.21
C GLY A 29 2.06 7.82 -10.71
N ILE A 30 2.36 6.65 -10.10
CA ILE A 30 2.65 6.54 -8.67
C ILE A 30 3.92 7.31 -8.29
N TYR A 31 4.96 7.25 -9.13
CA TYR A 31 6.22 7.97 -8.91
C TYR A 31 6.08 9.49 -9.07
N VAL A 32 5.39 9.95 -10.12
CA VAL A 32 5.26 11.37 -10.48
C VAL A 32 4.10 12.05 -9.72
N GLY A 33 3.06 11.32 -9.33
CA GLY A 33 1.89 11.86 -8.65
C GLY A 33 0.70 12.17 -9.55
N PHE A 34 0.46 11.39 -10.61
CA PHE A 34 -0.77 11.48 -11.42
C PHE A 34 -1.51 10.14 -11.44
N SER A 35 -2.80 10.22 -11.71
CA SER A 35 -3.69 9.06 -11.84
C SER A 35 -4.07 8.84 -13.30
N VAL A 36 -4.04 7.59 -13.74
CA VAL A 36 -4.61 7.15 -15.02
C VAL A 36 -5.98 6.54 -14.73
N PHE A 37 -7.06 7.19 -15.14
CA PHE A 37 -8.42 6.67 -14.96
C PHE A 37 -8.83 5.81 -16.17
N PRO A 38 -9.55 4.69 -15.97
CA PRO A 38 -10.01 4.10 -14.71
C PRO A 38 -8.99 3.17 -14.02
N PHE A 39 -7.74 3.12 -14.50
CA PHE A 39 -6.72 2.16 -14.05
C PHE A 39 -6.06 2.48 -12.69
N SER A 40 -6.40 3.62 -12.09
CA SER A 40 -5.84 4.03 -10.80
C SER A 40 -6.61 3.37 -9.66
N PRO A 41 -5.92 2.81 -8.66
CA PRO A 41 -6.57 2.26 -7.47
C PRO A 41 -7.42 3.34 -6.81
N MET A 42 -8.74 3.12 -6.75
CA MET A 42 -9.51 3.69 -5.67
C MET A 42 -9.13 2.93 -4.40
N GLN A 43 -8.61 3.63 -3.39
CA GLN A 43 -8.54 3.06 -2.05
C GLN A 43 -9.96 2.67 -1.66
N VAL A 44 -10.21 1.37 -1.49
CA VAL A 44 -11.40 0.91 -0.78
C VAL A 44 -11.26 1.45 0.64
N THR A 45 -12.02 2.49 0.92
CA THR A 45 -12.12 3.11 2.24
C THR A 45 -12.61 2.08 3.25
N ALA A 46 -11.91 2.04 4.39
CA ALA A 46 -12.42 1.62 5.70
C ALA A 46 -12.96 0.18 5.84
N SER A 47 -12.08 -0.81 5.77
CA SER A 47 -12.07 -1.97 6.68
C SER A 47 -10.93 -2.92 6.31
N GLY A 48 -9.84 -2.89 7.09
CA GLY A 48 -8.96 -4.02 7.47
C GLY A 48 -8.61 -5.16 6.50
N SER A 49 -8.79 -5.02 5.18
CA SER A 49 -8.53 -6.07 4.20
C SER A 49 -7.58 -5.52 3.13
N ALA A 50 -6.34 -5.34 3.54
CA ALA A 50 -5.18 -5.39 2.64
C ALA A 50 -4.52 -6.78 2.67
N ALA A 51 -5.29 -7.83 3.01
CA ALA A 51 -5.25 -9.02 2.19
C ALA A 51 -5.84 -8.59 0.84
N GLN A 52 -5.28 -9.05 -0.27
CA GLN A 52 -6.01 -9.11 -1.54
C GLN A 52 -7.47 -9.43 -1.19
N THR A 53 -8.39 -8.45 -1.28
CA THR A 53 -9.79 -8.79 -1.15
C THR A 53 -9.97 -9.84 -2.23
N ILE A 54 -10.26 -11.07 -1.79
CA ILE A 54 -10.80 -12.16 -2.59
C ILE A 54 -12.23 -11.71 -2.96
N GLY A 55 -12.33 -10.51 -3.51
CA GLY A 55 -13.49 -9.97 -4.18
C GLY A 55 -13.40 -10.56 -5.56
N LEU A 56 -14.37 -11.41 -5.89
CA LEU A 56 -14.59 -11.88 -7.23
C LEU A 56 -14.91 -10.66 -8.11
N ASN A 57 -13.88 -10.08 -8.71
CA ASN A 57 -14.05 -9.08 -9.74
C ASN A 57 -14.40 -9.83 -11.03
N ALA A 58 -15.66 -10.23 -11.13
CA ALA A 58 -16.16 -10.89 -12.33
C ALA A 58 -16.36 -9.84 -13.40
N THR A 59 -15.55 -9.87 -14.44
CA THR A 59 -15.86 -9.10 -15.63
C THR A 59 -15.46 -9.84 -16.87
N ILE A 60 -16.32 -9.62 -17.84
CA ILE A 60 -16.29 -10.28 -19.11
C ILE A 60 -15.53 -9.32 -20.03
N PRO A 61 -14.42 -9.75 -20.66
CA PRO A 61 -13.75 -8.92 -21.65
C PRO A 61 -14.70 -8.68 -22.82
N LEU A 62 -15.25 -7.47 -22.89
CA LEU A 62 -16.37 -7.08 -23.76
C LEU A 62 -15.97 -6.52 -25.13
N TYR A 63 -14.69 -6.35 -25.44
CA TYR A 63 -14.24 -5.78 -26.74
C TYR A 63 -12.72 -5.88 -26.97
N MET A 64 -11.94 -6.05 -25.90
CA MET A 64 -10.52 -6.41 -25.92
C MET A 64 -10.22 -7.10 -24.59
N PRO A 65 -9.37 -8.15 -24.54
CA PRO A 65 -8.93 -8.71 -23.28
C PRO A 65 -8.17 -7.62 -22.56
N SER A 66 -8.73 -7.14 -21.46
CA SER A 66 -8.03 -6.24 -20.56
C SER A 66 -8.05 -6.86 -19.19
N LEU A 67 -6.90 -6.86 -18.54
CA LEU A 67 -6.75 -7.32 -17.16
C LEU A 67 -7.45 -6.41 -16.16
N SER A 68 -8.19 -5.41 -16.65
CA SER A 68 -8.91 -4.45 -15.86
C SER A 68 -9.73 -5.13 -14.78
N ASP A 69 -10.23 -6.37 -14.93
CA ASP A 69 -11.04 -7.04 -13.90
C ASP A 69 -10.38 -8.00 -12.97
N LEU A 70 -9.22 -7.53 -12.54
CA LEU A 70 -8.99 -7.62 -11.13
C LEU A 70 -8.77 -6.26 -10.42
N LYS A 71 -9.05 -5.13 -11.10
CA LYS A 71 -9.26 -3.70 -10.70
C LYS A 71 -8.44 -3.10 -9.54
N ILE A 72 -7.47 -3.85 -9.04
CA ILE A 72 -6.51 -3.57 -7.98
C ILE A 72 -5.16 -3.67 -8.68
N PRO A 73 -4.27 -2.69 -8.50
CA PRO A 73 -3.10 -2.55 -9.35
C PRO A 73 -2.20 -3.78 -9.21
N TYR A 74 -1.92 -4.42 -10.33
CA TYR A 74 -0.84 -5.42 -10.45
C TYR A 74 0.55 -4.79 -10.21
N THR A 75 0.63 -3.47 -10.10
CA THR A 75 1.84 -2.84 -9.59
C THR A 75 1.97 -3.17 -8.12
N GLN A 76 3.09 -3.76 -7.73
CA GLN A 76 3.42 -4.03 -6.32
C GLN A 76 3.71 -2.73 -5.54
N LEU A 77 3.61 -1.60 -6.21
CA LEU A 77 3.79 -0.28 -5.67
C LEU A 77 2.51 0.12 -4.93
N GLN A 78 2.66 0.48 -3.66
CA GLN A 78 1.60 1.09 -2.87
C GLN A 78 1.27 2.45 -3.45
N ALA A 79 0.09 2.57 -4.04
CA ALA A 79 -0.42 3.84 -4.52
C ALA A 79 -0.99 4.66 -3.37
N GLY A 80 -0.68 5.96 -3.36
CA GLY A 80 -1.32 6.95 -2.51
C GLY A 80 -2.77 7.21 -2.91
N LYS A 81 -3.37 8.22 -2.28
CA LYS A 81 -4.68 8.72 -2.69
C LYS A 81 -4.66 9.12 -4.18
N PRO A 82 -5.70 8.76 -4.97
CA PRO A 82 -5.78 9.15 -6.36
C PRO A 82 -5.74 10.68 -6.51
N VAL A 83 -4.94 11.17 -7.44
CA VAL A 83 -4.71 12.60 -7.66
C VAL A 83 -5.57 13.06 -8.83
N TRP A 84 -6.53 13.95 -8.54
CA TRP A 84 -7.38 14.59 -9.53
C TRP A 84 -6.75 15.92 -9.99
N GLY A 85 -5.73 15.82 -10.85
CA GLY A 85 -5.02 16.98 -11.40
C GLY A 85 -5.10 17.06 -12.93
N ILE A 86 -4.73 18.21 -13.49
CA ILE A 86 -4.69 18.43 -14.95
C ILE A 86 -3.84 17.35 -15.65
N ALA A 87 -2.69 17.00 -15.07
CA ALA A 87 -1.83 15.94 -15.59
C ALA A 87 -2.57 14.58 -15.65
N SER A 88 -3.30 14.21 -14.59
CA SER A 88 -4.12 12.99 -14.56
C SER A 88 -5.18 12.99 -15.66
N ILE A 89 -5.85 14.12 -15.89
CA ILE A 89 -6.86 14.27 -16.96
C ILE A 89 -6.21 14.10 -18.34
N LEU A 90 -5.10 14.79 -18.59
CA LEU A 90 -4.40 14.75 -19.87
C LEU A 90 -3.86 13.34 -20.17
N VAL A 91 -3.21 12.69 -19.20
CA VAL A 91 -2.70 11.32 -19.38
C VAL A 91 -3.84 10.32 -19.56
N SER A 92 -4.93 10.45 -18.80
CA SER A 92 -6.11 9.57 -18.95
C SER A 92 -6.76 9.75 -20.33
N ALA A 93 -6.88 10.98 -20.82
CA ALA A 93 -7.40 11.26 -22.16
C ALA A 93 -6.47 10.70 -23.26
N ALA A 94 -5.15 10.84 -23.11
CA ALA A 94 -4.19 10.26 -24.04
C ALA A 94 -4.25 8.74 -24.05
N VAL A 95 -4.35 8.11 -22.87
CA VAL A 95 -4.52 6.66 -22.73
C VAL A 95 -5.83 6.19 -23.37
N MET A 96 -6.92 6.93 -23.19
CA MET A 96 -8.20 6.64 -23.84
C MET A 96 -8.06 6.67 -25.36
N VAL A 97 -7.42 7.71 -25.92
CA VAL A 97 -7.17 7.82 -27.37
C VAL A 97 -6.39 6.62 -27.90
N VAL A 98 -5.30 6.25 -27.23
CA VAL A 98 -4.48 5.08 -27.59
C VAL A 98 -5.29 3.79 -27.49
N GLN A 99 -6.07 3.62 -26.41
CA GLN A 99 -6.91 2.46 -26.20
C GLN A 99 -7.98 2.32 -27.28
N SER A 100 -8.66 3.41 -27.66
CA SER A 100 -9.67 3.39 -28.72
C SER A 100 -9.08 3.00 -30.07
N PHE A 101 -7.88 3.48 -30.39
CA PHE A 101 -7.17 3.10 -31.61
C PHE A 101 -6.80 1.61 -31.60
N LEU A 102 -6.27 1.10 -30.49
CA LEU A 102 -5.89 -0.31 -30.33
C LEU A 102 -7.10 -1.24 -30.36
N ARG A 103 -8.25 -0.86 -29.80
CA ARG A 103 -9.52 -1.59 -29.93
C ARG A 103 -9.92 -1.75 -31.40
N GLY A 104 -9.82 -0.68 -32.20
CA GLY A 104 -10.08 -0.73 -33.64
C GLY A 104 -9.11 -1.63 -34.41
N MET A 105 -7.81 -1.60 -34.06
CA MET A 105 -6.81 -2.53 -34.62
C MET A 105 -7.16 -3.99 -34.28
N TYR A 106 -7.51 -4.23 -33.02
CA TYR A 106 -7.76 -5.56 -32.48
C TYR A 106 -9.02 -6.20 -33.07
N LEU A 107 -10.18 -5.55 -32.94
CA LEU A 107 -11.45 -6.05 -33.46
C LEU A 107 -11.45 -6.12 -34.99
N GLY A 108 -10.84 -5.15 -35.68
CA GLY A 108 -10.69 -5.21 -37.13
C GLY A 108 -9.78 -6.36 -37.58
N GLY A 109 -8.75 -6.68 -36.79
CA GLY A 109 -7.91 -7.85 -37.01
C GLY A 109 -8.67 -9.17 -36.84
N ILE A 110 -9.53 -9.27 -35.82
CA ILE A 110 -10.40 -10.44 -35.63
C ILE A 110 -11.41 -10.54 -36.77
N LYS A 111 -12.06 -9.46 -37.20
CA LYS A 111 -12.96 -9.44 -38.37
C LYS A 111 -12.29 -10.01 -39.61
N GLY A 112 -11.08 -9.55 -39.95
CA GLY A 112 -10.34 -10.06 -41.11
C GLY A 112 -10.07 -11.56 -41.05
N TRP A 113 -9.86 -12.08 -39.84
CA TRP A 113 -9.69 -13.50 -39.61
C TRP A 113 -11.00 -14.28 -39.73
N VAL A 114 -12.05 -13.87 -39.02
CA VAL A 114 -13.35 -14.56 -39.00
C VAL A 114 -13.97 -14.60 -40.41
N GLN A 115 -13.93 -13.48 -41.15
CA GLN A 115 -14.61 -13.37 -42.44
C GLN A 115 -13.88 -14.03 -43.62
N SER A 116 -12.54 -14.05 -43.59
CA SER A 116 -11.74 -14.38 -44.77
C SER A 116 -10.53 -15.24 -44.47
N GLN A 117 -10.28 -15.60 -43.20
CA GLN A 117 -9.09 -16.32 -42.74
C GLN A 117 -7.79 -15.65 -43.21
N ARG A 118 -7.82 -14.31 -43.34
CA ARG A 118 -6.71 -13.49 -43.86
C ARG A 118 -6.10 -12.65 -42.77
N MET A 119 -4.78 -12.47 -42.85
CA MET A 119 -4.09 -11.49 -42.05
C MET A 119 -4.32 -10.10 -42.63
N VAL A 120 -4.82 -9.16 -41.83
CA VAL A 120 -5.06 -7.78 -42.26
C VAL A 120 -4.03 -6.80 -41.68
N PRO A 121 -3.78 -5.67 -42.34
CA PRO A 121 -2.91 -4.62 -41.82
C PRO A 121 -3.57 -3.91 -40.62
N LEU A 122 -3.18 -4.31 -39.40
CA LEU A 122 -3.78 -3.84 -38.14
C LEU A 122 -3.84 -2.31 -38.02
N ILE A 123 -2.80 -1.58 -38.44
CA ILE A 123 -2.77 -0.11 -38.37
C ILE A 123 -3.88 0.53 -39.23
N GLN A 124 -4.17 -0.05 -40.40
CA GLN A 124 -5.23 0.44 -41.27
C GLN A 124 -6.62 0.16 -40.67
N CYS A 125 -6.79 -1.00 -40.03
CA CYS A 125 -7.98 -1.31 -39.23
C CYS A 125 -8.17 -0.30 -38.10
N GLY A 126 -7.11 0.02 -37.36
CA GLY A 126 -7.13 1.05 -36.32
C GLY A 126 -7.60 2.40 -36.85
N ARG A 127 -7.02 2.88 -37.96
CA ARG A 127 -7.41 4.15 -38.59
C ARG A 127 -8.87 4.17 -39.04
N ARG A 128 -9.37 3.07 -39.62
CA ARG A 128 -10.74 2.96 -40.10
C ARG A 128 -11.76 3.11 -38.98
N TYR A 129 -11.57 2.40 -37.86
CA TYR A 129 -12.56 2.35 -36.77
C TYR A 129 -12.28 3.32 -35.61
N PHE A 130 -11.20 4.10 -35.68
CA PHE A 130 -10.74 4.94 -34.57
C PHE A 130 -11.81 5.93 -34.07
N LYS A 131 -12.46 6.65 -35.00
CA LYS A 131 -13.43 7.70 -34.65
C LYS A 131 -14.61 7.14 -33.86
N ASP A 132 -15.21 6.05 -34.36
CA ASP A 132 -16.37 5.43 -33.72
C ASP A 132 -15.99 4.73 -32.41
N MET A 133 -14.81 4.08 -32.35
CA MET A 133 -14.27 3.49 -31.11
C MET A 133 -13.96 4.54 -30.04
N LEU A 134 -13.50 5.72 -30.43
CA LEU A 134 -13.26 6.83 -29.53
C LEU A 134 -14.59 7.35 -28.97
N GLY A 135 -15.59 7.57 -29.82
CA GLY A 135 -16.92 7.97 -29.37
C GLY A 135 -17.57 6.95 -28.43
N TRP A 136 -17.43 5.66 -28.72
CA TRP A 136 -17.85 4.59 -27.79
C TRP A 136 -17.12 4.65 -26.45
N SER A 137 -15.80 4.90 -26.47
CA SER A 137 -15.00 4.99 -25.23
C SER A 137 -15.41 6.21 -24.37
N VAL A 138 -15.67 7.35 -25.00
CA VAL A 138 -16.19 8.55 -24.33
C VAL A 138 -17.57 8.27 -23.73
N PHE A 139 -18.46 7.63 -24.47
CA PHE A 139 -19.78 7.23 -23.97
C PHE A 139 -19.68 6.32 -22.74
N GLN A 140 -18.83 5.27 -22.81
CA GLN A 140 -18.61 4.36 -21.69
C GLN A 140 -18.11 5.08 -20.43
N ILE A 141 -17.20 6.05 -20.58
CA ILE A 141 -16.64 6.78 -19.44
C ILE A 141 -17.68 7.71 -18.82
N VAL A 142 -18.39 8.51 -19.64
CA VAL A 142 -19.42 9.43 -19.16
C VAL A 142 -20.52 8.65 -18.44
N LEU A 143 -21.03 7.58 -19.06
CA LEU A 143 -22.11 6.79 -18.49
C LEU A 143 -21.64 5.95 -17.30
N GLY A 144 -20.39 5.50 -17.29
CA GLY A 144 -19.76 4.85 -16.14
C GLY A 144 -19.64 5.80 -14.94
N ALA A 145 -19.26 7.06 -15.18
CA ALA A 145 -19.20 8.10 -14.13
C ALA A 145 -20.59 8.41 -13.58
N VAL A 146 -21.61 8.53 -14.44
CA VAL A 146 -23.01 8.71 -14.03
C VAL A 146 -23.51 7.50 -13.23
N THR A 147 -23.23 6.28 -13.70
CA THR A 147 -23.55 5.04 -12.97
C THR A 147 -22.91 5.00 -11.60
N PHE A 148 -21.64 5.36 -11.50
CA PHE A 148 -20.92 5.39 -10.22
C PHE A 148 -21.54 6.43 -9.27
N PHE A 149 -21.81 7.64 -9.76
CA PHE A 149 -22.44 8.70 -8.98
C PHE A 149 -23.83 8.29 -8.49
N LEU A 150 -24.69 7.80 -9.38
CA LEU A 150 -26.02 7.32 -9.04
C LEU A 150 -25.98 6.11 -8.11
N GLY A 151 -25.08 5.15 -8.33
CA GLY A 151 -24.93 4.00 -7.43
C GLY A 151 -24.49 4.41 -6.02
N SER A 152 -23.69 5.47 -5.89
CA SER A 152 -23.23 5.98 -4.59
C SER A 152 -24.30 6.76 -3.84
N VAL A 153 -25.14 7.53 -4.55
CA VAL A 153 -26.18 8.38 -3.94
C VAL A 153 -27.53 7.66 -3.84
N PHE A 154 -27.87 6.85 -4.84
CA PHE A 154 -29.13 6.12 -4.99
C PHE A 154 -28.92 4.75 -5.67
N PHE A 155 -28.45 3.78 -4.88
CA PHE A 155 -28.08 2.43 -5.32
C PHE A 155 -29.02 1.77 -6.37
N PRO A 156 -30.36 1.81 -6.25
CA PRO A 156 -31.25 1.20 -7.24
C PRO A 156 -31.09 1.77 -8.66
N PHE A 157 -30.89 3.09 -8.79
CA PHE A 157 -30.69 3.71 -10.11
C PHE A 157 -29.35 3.31 -10.73
N GLY A 158 -28.32 3.11 -9.91
CA GLY A 158 -27.05 2.54 -10.36
C GLY A 158 -27.23 1.16 -10.99
N ILE A 159 -27.97 0.25 -10.33
CA ILE A 159 -28.29 -1.09 -10.88
C ILE A 159 -29.06 -0.98 -12.20
N ILE A 160 -30.12 -0.16 -12.24
CA ILE A 160 -30.93 0.01 -13.45
C ILE A 160 -30.05 0.47 -14.62
N LEU A 161 -29.12 1.39 -14.37
CA LEU A 161 -28.23 1.90 -15.41
C LEU A 161 -27.20 0.85 -15.87
N ILE A 162 -26.70 0.00 -14.97
CA ILE A 162 -25.85 -1.15 -15.34
C ILE A 162 -26.60 -2.13 -16.24
N VAL A 163 -27.85 -2.45 -15.90
CA VAL A 163 -28.70 -3.32 -16.71
C VAL A 163 -28.98 -2.69 -18.07
N ALA A 164 -29.26 -1.38 -18.12
CA ALA A 164 -29.45 -0.64 -19.37
C ALA A 164 -28.20 -0.67 -20.25
N LEU A 165 -27.01 -0.48 -19.66
CA LEU A 165 -25.72 -0.54 -20.33
C LEU A 165 -25.43 -1.90 -20.98
N LEU A 166 -25.91 -2.99 -20.37
CA LEU A 166 -25.72 -4.35 -20.90
C LEU A 166 -26.34 -4.52 -22.30
N PHE A 167 -27.47 -3.87 -22.58
CA PHE A 167 -28.10 -3.91 -23.90
C PHE A 167 -27.25 -3.26 -25.00
N TYR A 168 -26.33 -2.36 -24.63
CA TYR A 168 -25.41 -1.69 -25.56
C TYR A 168 -24.05 -2.40 -25.66
N ALA A 169 -23.86 -3.55 -25.01
CA ALA A 169 -22.61 -4.30 -25.03
C ALA A 169 -22.14 -4.71 -26.44
N LEU A 170 -23.06 -4.87 -27.40
CA LEU A 170 -22.75 -5.27 -28.77
C LEU A 170 -22.23 -4.14 -29.66
N THR A 171 -22.43 -2.88 -29.28
CA THR A 171 -22.06 -1.69 -30.07
C THR A 171 -20.66 -1.76 -30.71
N PRO A 172 -19.56 -2.04 -29.97
CA PRO A 172 -18.22 -2.09 -30.57
C PRO A 172 -18.06 -3.22 -31.62
N TYR A 173 -18.82 -4.30 -31.49
CA TYR A 173 -18.79 -5.40 -32.46
C TYR A 173 -19.56 -5.06 -33.73
N LEU A 174 -20.70 -4.38 -33.61
CA LEU A 174 -21.51 -3.97 -34.77
C LEU A 174 -20.80 -2.90 -35.61
N ILE A 175 -20.14 -1.92 -34.97
CA ILE A 175 -19.27 -0.93 -35.63
C ILE A 175 -18.26 -1.63 -36.55
N VAL A 176 -17.69 -2.74 -36.09
CA VAL A 176 -16.65 -3.45 -36.84
C VAL A 176 -17.25 -4.43 -37.85
N LEU A 177 -18.16 -5.33 -37.45
CA LEU A 177 -18.70 -6.38 -38.32
C LEU A 177 -19.50 -5.83 -39.49
N GLN A 178 -20.38 -4.86 -39.24
CA GLN A 178 -21.26 -4.27 -40.26
C GLN A 178 -20.73 -2.95 -40.85
N ASP A 179 -19.59 -2.45 -40.36
CA ASP A 179 -19.05 -1.12 -40.73
C ASP A 179 -20.04 0.04 -40.42
N LEU A 180 -20.84 -0.11 -39.36
CA LEU A 180 -21.80 0.91 -38.92
C LEU A 180 -21.11 2.09 -38.25
N SER A 181 -21.67 3.28 -38.45
CA SER A 181 -21.31 4.45 -37.64
C SER A 181 -21.73 4.24 -36.17
N LEU A 182 -21.11 4.97 -35.25
CA LEU A 182 -21.44 4.89 -33.82
C LEU A 182 -22.94 5.04 -33.54
N SER A 183 -23.62 5.99 -34.19
CA SER A 183 -25.05 6.25 -34.00
C SER A 183 -25.94 5.11 -34.48
N GLU A 184 -25.60 4.50 -35.60
CA GLU A 184 -26.35 3.35 -36.15
C GLU A 184 -26.15 2.13 -35.26
N ALA A 185 -24.91 1.86 -34.85
CA ALA A 185 -24.60 0.76 -33.94
C ALA A 185 -25.31 0.91 -32.58
N PHE A 186 -25.47 2.13 -32.07
CA PHE A 186 -26.26 2.39 -30.86
C PHE A 186 -27.74 2.07 -31.03
N ALA A 187 -28.32 2.41 -32.18
CA ALA A 187 -29.73 2.16 -32.45
C ALA A 187 -30.02 0.66 -32.60
N GLU A 188 -29.11 -0.10 -33.22
CA GLU A 188 -29.30 -1.52 -33.49
C GLU A 188 -28.92 -2.43 -32.31
N ALA A 189 -27.95 -2.04 -31.47
CA ALA A 189 -27.39 -2.90 -30.43
C ALA A 189 -28.43 -3.50 -29.47
N PRO A 190 -29.40 -2.74 -28.89
CA PRO A 190 -30.37 -3.30 -27.95
C PRO A 190 -31.30 -4.35 -28.58
N GLY A 191 -31.71 -4.12 -29.83
CA GLY A 191 -32.58 -5.02 -30.59
C GLY A 191 -31.88 -6.35 -30.89
N LEU A 192 -30.65 -6.27 -31.41
CA LEU A 192 -29.84 -7.44 -31.72
C LEU A 192 -29.41 -8.19 -30.45
N PHE A 193 -29.08 -7.48 -29.37
CA PHE A 193 -28.75 -8.10 -28.09
C PHE A 193 -29.91 -8.93 -27.56
N ARG A 194 -31.14 -8.39 -27.58
CA ARG A 194 -32.34 -9.13 -27.16
C ARG A 194 -32.60 -10.35 -28.05
N ARG A 195 -32.41 -10.22 -29.36
CA ARG A 195 -32.62 -11.31 -30.33
C ARG A 195 -31.61 -12.45 -30.15
N TYR A 196 -30.34 -12.14 -29.92
CA TYR A 196 -29.27 -13.13 -29.85
C TYR A 196 -28.85 -13.51 -28.44
N PHE A 197 -29.49 -12.95 -27.41
CA PHE A 197 -29.14 -13.17 -25.99
C PHE A 197 -28.93 -14.65 -25.65
N ARG A 198 -29.85 -15.52 -26.07
CA ARG A 198 -29.78 -16.97 -25.78
C ARG A 198 -28.58 -17.65 -26.42
N THR A 199 -28.17 -17.20 -27.61
CA THR A 199 -27.00 -17.76 -28.33
C THR A 199 -25.69 -17.27 -27.71
N LEU A 200 -25.68 -16.04 -27.20
CA LEU A 200 -24.50 -15.43 -26.58
C LEU A 200 -24.32 -15.81 -25.11
N LEU A 201 -25.40 -16.19 -24.41
CA LEU A 201 -25.38 -16.51 -22.98
C LEU A 201 -24.39 -17.63 -22.60
N PRO A 202 -24.29 -18.77 -23.31
CA PRO A 202 -23.31 -19.81 -22.97
C PRO A 202 -21.87 -19.31 -23.08
N LEU A 203 -21.58 -18.47 -24.08
CA LEU A 203 -20.25 -17.89 -24.25
C LEU A 203 -19.94 -16.89 -23.12
N ALA A 204 -20.92 -16.08 -22.71
CA ALA A 204 -20.80 -15.18 -21.58
C ALA A 204 -20.55 -15.93 -20.26
N LEU A 205 -21.26 -17.03 -20.01
CA LEU A 205 -21.05 -17.89 -18.84
C LEU A 205 -19.65 -18.53 -18.84
N THR A 206 -19.19 -19.02 -19.99
CA THR A 206 -17.81 -19.53 -20.14
C THR A 206 -16.78 -18.43 -19.88
N ALA A 207 -16.99 -17.22 -20.41
CA ALA A 207 -16.11 -16.09 -20.17
C ALA A 207 -16.06 -15.71 -18.68
N MET A 208 -17.20 -15.74 -17.98
CA MET A 208 -17.25 -15.55 -16.52
C MET A 208 -16.47 -16.65 -15.78
N LEU A 209 -16.62 -17.92 -16.16
CA LEU A 209 -15.90 -19.03 -15.54
C LEU A 209 -14.39 -18.92 -15.77
N CYS A 210 -13.95 -18.58 -16.99
CA CYS A 210 -12.54 -18.34 -17.29
C CYS A 210 -11.98 -17.19 -16.43
N THR A 211 -12.72 -16.09 -16.34
CA THR A 211 -12.35 -14.93 -15.51
C THR A 211 -12.21 -15.32 -14.04
N LEU A 212 -13.15 -16.13 -13.52
CA LEU A 212 -13.09 -16.68 -12.17
C LEU A 212 -11.81 -17.51 -11.94
N ILE A 213 -11.49 -18.43 -12.87
CA ILE A 213 -10.28 -19.26 -12.80
C ILE A 213 -9.02 -18.37 -12.82
N PHE A 214 -8.94 -17.39 -13.73
CA PHE A 214 -7.78 -16.52 -13.83
C PHE A 214 -7.63 -15.59 -12.62
N SER A 215 -8.72 -15.19 -11.98
CA SER A 215 -8.70 -14.48 -10.71
C SER A 215 -7.98 -15.29 -9.62
N LEU A 216 -8.22 -16.60 -9.56
CA LEU A 216 -7.56 -17.49 -8.59
C LEU A 216 -6.06 -17.65 -8.86
N LEU A 217 -5.63 -17.59 -10.13
CA LEU A 217 -4.22 -17.69 -10.53
C LEU A 217 -3.36 -16.51 -10.05
N ARG A 218 -3.97 -15.39 -9.63
CA ARG A 218 -3.23 -14.31 -8.96
C ARG A 218 -2.55 -14.73 -7.67
N SER A 219 -3.09 -15.74 -6.99
CA SER A 219 -2.55 -16.22 -5.70
C SER A 219 -1.18 -16.89 -5.85
N LEU A 220 -0.73 -17.14 -7.08
CA LEU A 220 0.58 -17.71 -7.35
C LEU A 220 1.72 -16.79 -6.89
N PRO A 221 2.83 -17.36 -6.38
CA PRO A 221 4.00 -16.58 -5.97
C PRO A 221 4.49 -15.67 -7.09
N GLN A 222 5.00 -14.50 -6.70
CA GLN A 222 5.62 -13.58 -7.66
C GLN A 222 6.86 -14.24 -8.30
N PRO A 223 7.11 -14.03 -9.61
CA PRO A 223 6.39 -13.17 -10.56
C PRO A 223 5.20 -13.85 -11.28
N MET A 224 4.92 -15.12 -10.99
CA MET A 224 3.96 -15.94 -11.74
C MET A 224 2.52 -15.47 -11.60
N GLY A 225 2.15 -14.92 -10.43
CA GLY A 225 0.84 -14.31 -10.19
C GLY A 225 0.49 -13.13 -11.09
N TYR A 226 1.45 -12.56 -11.84
CA TYR A 226 1.21 -11.60 -12.91
C TYR A 226 1.35 -12.23 -14.30
N ALA A 227 2.46 -12.93 -14.54
CA ALA A 227 2.80 -13.44 -15.87
C ALA A 227 1.77 -14.44 -16.41
N ILE A 228 1.29 -15.35 -15.57
CA ILE A 228 0.34 -16.39 -15.97
C ILE A 228 -1.04 -15.79 -16.25
N PRO A 229 -1.65 -14.97 -15.36
CA PRO A 229 -2.90 -14.29 -15.68
C PRO A 229 -2.79 -13.41 -16.93
N LEU A 230 -1.71 -12.63 -17.11
CA LEU A 230 -1.52 -11.81 -18.31
C LEU A 230 -1.58 -12.64 -19.60
N LEU A 231 -0.82 -13.73 -19.65
CA LEU A 231 -0.80 -14.60 -20.83
C LEU A 231 -2.14 -15.32 -21.03
N ALA A 232 -2.70 -15.87 -19.95
CA ALA A 232 -3.97 -16.59 -20.00
C ALA A 232 -5.13 -15.69 -20.47
N TYR A 233 -5.24 -14.46 -19.94
CA TYR A 233 -6.23 -13.48 -20.39
C TYR A 233 -6.02 -13.05 -21.83
N ALA A 234 -4.78 -12.76 -22.24
CA ALA A 234 -4.51 -12.37 -23.62
C ALA A 234 -4.87 -13.48 -24.61
N VAL A 235 -4.53 -14.74 -24.29
CA VAL A 235 -4.81 -15.89 -25.16
C VAL A 235 -6.29 -16.25 -25.14
N VAL A 236 -6.84 -16.60 -23.98
CA VAL A 236 -8.23 -17.09 -23.85
C VAL A 236 -9.23 -15.98 -24.16
N GLY A 237 -8.97 -14.75 -23.74
CA GLY A 237 -9.80 -13.60 -24.10
C GLY A 237 -9.82 -13.36 -25.61
N THR A 238 -8.69 -13.56 -26.32
CA THR A 238 -8.68 -13.45 -27.78
C THR A 238 -9.54 -14.51 -28.45
N PHE A 239 -9.47 -15.75 -27.98
CA PHE A 239 -10.34 -16.82 -28.49
C PHE A 239 -11.82 -16.57 -28.19
N LEU A 240 -12.17 -16.16 -26.97
CA LEU A 240 -13.55 -15.86 -26.60
C LEU A 240 -14.16 -14.73 -27.44
N ILE A 241 -13.37 -13.68 -27.72
CA ILE A 241 -13.83 -12.58 -28.57
C ILE A 241 -13.94 -13.01 -30.04
N ALA A 242 -13.01 -13.82 -30.54
CA ALA A 242 -13.11 -14.36 -31.90
C ALA A 242 -14.37 -15.23 -32.06
N GLU A 243 -14.63 -16.13 -31.12
CA GLU A 243 -15.85 -16.96 -31.08
C GLU A 243 -17.12 -16.10 -31.00
N LEU A 244 -17.11 -15.02 -30.20
CA LEU A 244 -18.22 -14.07 -30.13
C LEU A 244 -18.50 -13.43 -31.50
N MET A 245 -17.45 -12.95 -32.16
CA MET A 245 -17.57 -12.32 -33.48
C MET A 245 -18.01 -13.32 -34.55
N GLU A 246 -17.54 -14.56 -34.51
CA GLU A 246 -17.95 -15.63 -35.43
C GLU A 246 -19.43 -15.98 -35.28
N ARG A 247 -19.90 -16.19 -34.04
CA ARG A 247 -21.33 -16.45 -33.77
C ARG A 247 -22.22 -15.28 -34.17
N LEU A 248 -21.78 -14.06 -33.87
CA LEU A 248 -22.52 -12.85 -34.21
C LEU A 248 -22.60 -12.66 -35.72
N GLU A 249 -21.50 -12.84 -36.45
CA GLU A 249 -21.49 -12.78 -37.91
C GLU A 249 -22.39 -13.85 -38.54
N GLY A 250 -22.32 -15.09 -38.06
CA GLY A 250 -23.18 -16.17 -38.55
C GLY A 250 -24.66 -15.83 -38.42
N LYS A 251 -25.07 -15.28 -37.27
CA LYS A 251 -26.46 -14.87 -37.03
C LYS A 251 -26.90 -13.66 -37.86
N LEU A 252 -26.03 -12.66 -38.01
CA LEU A 252 -26.30 -11.53 -38.88
C LEU A 252 -26.52 -11.99 -40.34
N ARG A 253 -25.70 -12.92 -40.83
CA ARG A 253 -25.86 -13.48 -42.18
C ARG A 253 -27.14 -14.32 -42.33
N GLU A 254 -27.47 -15.15 -41.34
CA GLU A 254 -28.74 -15.91 -41.31
C GLU A 254 -29.96 -14.99 -41.37
N ASP A 255 -29.86 -13.80 -40.76
CA ASP A 255 -30.93 -12.80 -40.74
C ASP A 255 -30.94 -11.88 -41.97
N GLY A 256 -30.04 -12.09 -42.94
CA GLY A 256 -29.95 -11.32 -44.18
C GLY A 256 -29.19 -9.99 -44.06
N GLU A 257 -28.54 -9.73 -42.93
CA GLU A 257 -27.78 -8.51 -42.69
C GLU A 257 -26.46 -8.48 -43.47
N LYS A 258 -26.05 -7.29 -43.91
CA LYS A 258 -24.80 -7.11 -44.66
C LYS A 258 -23.59 -7.10 -43.72
N THR A 259 -22.66 -8.02 -43.92
CA THR A 259 -21.36 -8.06 -43.22
C THR A 259 -20.24 -7.81 -44.24
N PRO A 260 -19.95 -6.54 -44.58
CA PRO A 260 -18.99 -6.22 -45.64
C PRO A 260 -17.58 -6.72 -45.29
N HIS A 261 -16.91 -7.29 -46.29
CA HIS A 261 -15.50 -7.67 -46.17
C HIS A 261 -14.62 -6.43 -46.03
N LEU A 262 -13.53 -6.57 -45.28
CA LEU A 262 -12.52 -5.53 -45.18
C LEU A 262 -11.91 -5.24 -46.55
N PRO A 263 -11.82 -3.97 -46.99
CA PRO A 263 -11.28 -3.61 -48.30
C PRO A 263 -9.74 -3.62 -48.34
N PHE A 264 -9.11 -4.28 -47.37
CA PHE A 264 -7.66 -4.32 -47.24
C PHE A 264 -7.12 -5.62 -47.85
N GLY A 265 -5.99 -5.51 -48.56
CA GLY A 265 -5.25 -6.69 -49.02
C GLY A 265 -4.68 -7.50 -47.87
N GLU A 266 -4.23 -8.73 -48.16
CA GLU A 266 -3.57 -9.58 -47.18
C GLU A 266 -2.22 -8.97 -46.77
N ALA A 267 -2.01 -8.84 -45.46
CA ALA A 267 -0.75 -8.35 -44.93
C ALA A 267 0.35 -9.40 -45.15
N GLY A 268 1.28 -9.12 -46.06
CA GLY A 268 2.44 -9.97 -46.29
C GLY A 268 3.31 -10.07 -45.03
N THR A 269 3.48 -11.29 -44.49
CA THR A 269 4.41 -11.56 -43.39
C THR A 269 5.55 -12.43 -43.89
N GLY A 270 6.74 -11.85 -44.03
CA GLY A 270 7.96 -12.63 -44.25
C GLY A 270 8.28 -13.52 -43.04
N ARG A 271 9.07 -14.59 -43.24
CA ARG A 271 9.46 -15.53 -42.17
C ARG A 271 10.08 -14.82 -40.96
N LEU A 272 10.92 -13.81 -41.21
CA LEU A 272 11.55 -12.98 -40.16
C LEU A 272 10.50 -12.25 -39.30
N SER A 273 9.48 -11.65 -39.92
CA SER A 273 8.40 -10.98 -39.19
C SER A 273 7.61 -11.96 -38.33
N ALA A 274 7.40 -13.19 -38.80
CA ALA A 274 6.74 -14.23 -38.02
C ALA A 274 7.55 -14.60 -36.78
N TYR A 275 8.86 -14.84 -36.92
CA TYR A 275 9.74 -15.13 -35.79
C TYR A 275 9.80 -13.99 -34.77
N ILE A 276 9.90 -12.74 -35.23
CA ILE A 276 9.88 -11.56 -34.35
C ILE A 276 8.56 -11.50 -33.57
N THR A 277 7.43 -11.73 -34.23
CA THR A 277 6.11 -11.70 -33.57
C THR A 277 6.00 -12.76 -32.48
N VAL A 278 6.47 -13.98 -32.72
CA VAL A 278 6.47 -15.04 -31.72
C VAL A 278 7.41 -14.71 -30.56
N LEU A 279 8.61 -14.18 -30.85
CA LEU A 279 9.59 -13.78 -29.83
C LEU A 279 9.09 -12.63 -28.95
N LEU A 280 8.24 -11.74 -29.49
CA LEU A 280 7.67 -10.63 -28.72
C LEU A 280 6.79 -11.10 -27.55
N VAL A 281 6.16 -12.27 -27.63
CA VAL A 281 5.31 -12.78 -26.54
C VAL A 281 6.11 -12.95 -25.23
N PRO A 282 7.17 -13.78 -25.15
CA PRO A 282 7.94 -13.91 -23.91
C PRO A 282 8.67 -12.61 -23.52
N VAL A 283 9.10 -11.80 -24.49
CA VAL A 283 9.72 -10.49 -24.22
C VAL A 283 8.75 -9.54 -23.53
N LEU A 284 7.51 -9.45 -24.00
CA LEU A 284 6.49 -8.57 -23.42
C LEU A 284 6.00 -9.08 -22.05
N VAL A 285 5.86 -10.39 -21.88
CA VAL A 285 5.55 -10.96 -20.54
C VAL A 285 6.65 -10.59 -19.55
N THR A 286 7.92 -10.73 -19.96
CA THR A 286 9.08 -10.34 -19.13
C THR A 286 9.09 -8.83 -18.86
N ALA A 287 8.87 -8.00 -19.88
CA ALA A 287 8.77 -6.54 -19.72
C ALA A 287 7.62 -6.13 -18.79
N GLY A 288 6.50 -6.84 -18.83
CA GLY A 288 5.39 -6.67 -17.91
C GLY A 288 5.78 -6.99 -16.47
N VAL A 289 6.46 -8.11 -16.22
CA VAL A 289 6.99 -8.48 -14.90
C VAL A 289 7.99 -7.42 -14.37
N LEU A 290 8.85 -6.90 -15.23
CA LEU A 290 9.78 -5.81 -14.88
C LEU A 290 9.04 -4.48 -14.61
N SER A 291 7.91 -4.27 -15.28
CA SER A 291 7.09 -3.07 -15.10
C SER A 291 6.30 -3.13 -13.79
N THR A 292 5.65 -4.24 -13.48
CA THR A 292 4.89 -4.43 -12.23
C THR A 292 5.73 -4.39 -10.97
N SER A 293 6.97 -4.87 -11.07
CA SER A 293 7.98 -4.81 -10.01
C SER A 293 8.61 -3.42 -9.84
N GLY A 294 8.23 -2.44 -10.67
CA GLY A 294 8.79 -1.09 -10.62
C GLY A 294 10.26 -0.99 -11.04
N GLN A 295 10.84 -2.04 -11.65
CA GLN A 295 12.26 -2.00 -12.05
C GLN A 295 12.54 -0.92 -13.10
N HIS A 296 11.58 -0.62 -13.98
CA HIS A 296 11.67 0.50 -14.92
C HIS A 296 11.88 1.86 -14.23
N LEU A 297 11.42 2.01 -12.98
CA LEU A 297 11.58 3.24 -12.20
C LEU A 297 13.01 3.43 -11.67
N ARG A 298 13.86 2.38 -11.71
CA ARG A 298 15.29 2.50 -11.38
C ARG A 298 16.02 3.47 -12.30
N ALA A 299 15.49 3.75 -13.50
CA ALA A 299 16.01 4.80 -14.38
C ALA A 299 15.97 6.20 -13.71
N PHE A 300 15.11 6.41 -12.71
CA PHE A 300 15.05 7.65 -11.93
C PHE A 300 15.96 7.65 -10.69
N ASP A 301 16.73 6.59 -10.47
CA ASP A 301 17.75 6.53 -9.42
C ASP A 301 19.06 7.15 -9.93
N PHE A 302 19.16 8.48 -9.91
CA PHE A 302 20.33 9.23 -10.37
C PHE A 302 20.87 10.20 -9.32
N GLY A 303 22.18 10.48 -9.39
CA GLY A 303 22.87 11.40 -8.49
C GLY A 303 23.31 10.77 -7.16
N GLY A 304 24.09 11.53 -6.37
CA GLY A 304 24.59 11.08 -5.07
C GLY A 304 23.50 11.01 -4.01
N LYS A 305 23.48 9.92 -3.23
CA LYS A 305 22.61 9.75 -2.05
C LYS A 305 23.37 10.11 -0.78
N LYS A 306 22.75 10.85 0.12
CA LYS A 306 23.31 11.10 1.45
C LYS A 306 22.98 9.93 2.36
N ARG A 307 24.01 9.34 2.97
CA ARG A 307 23.86 8.24 3.92
C ARG A 307 23.71 8.78 5.34
N LEU A 308 22.70 8.30 6.04
CA LEU A 308 22.40 8.62 7.44
C LEU A 308 22.37 7.33 8.25
N ALA A 309 22.91 7.38 9.47
CA ALA A 309 22.78 6.31 10.44
C ALA A 309 21.42 6.41 11.14
N GLY A 310 20.92 5.30 11.67
CA GLY A 310 19.64 5.29 12.38
C GLY A 310 19.63 4.41 13.62
N ILE A 311 18.54 4.55 14.35
CA ILE A 311 18.15 3.70 15.47
C ILE A 311 16.77 3.12 15.18
N SER A 312 16.50 1.93 15.71
CA SER A 312 15.14 1.37 15.68
C SER A 312 14.50 1.46 17.04
N TYR A 313 13.19 1.64 17.03
CA TYR A 313 12.37 1.61 18.22
C TYR A 313 11.02 1.02 17.88
N ASN A 314 10.52 0.15 18.75
CA ASN A 314 9.28 -0.55 18.51
C ASN A 314 8.47 -0.62 19.80
N THR A 315 7.16 -0.74 19.63
CA THR A 315 6.29 -1.11 20.74
C THR A 315 6.46 -2.60 21.05
N ASN A 316 6.21 -2.99 22.29
CA ASN A 316 6.37 -4.36 22.74
C ASN A 316 5.41 -4.65 23.91
N PHE A 317 5.29 -5.92 24.29
CA PHE A 317 4.56 -6.38 25.47
C PHE A 317 5.28 -5.99 26.76
N SER A 318 5.32 -4.69 27.07
CA SER A 318 5.97 -4.14 28.27
C SER A 318 5.08 -4.23 29.52
N ASP A 319 5.68 -4.10 30.70
CA ASP A 319 4.92 -4.07 31.96
C ASP A 319 3.88 -2.94 31.98
N VAL A 320 4.24 -1.78 31.42
CA VAL A 320 3.34 -0.61 31.31
C VAL A 320 2.20 -0.83 30.31
N PHE A 321 2.42 -1.60 29.24
CA PHE A 321 1.37 -1.93 28.28
C PHE A 321 0.21 -2.66 28.97
N TYR A 322 0.51 -3.64 29.82
CA TYR A 322 -0.51 -4.36 30.59
C TYR A 322 -1.06 -3.52 31.74
N ALA A 323 -0.21 -2.79 32.47
CA ALA A 323 -0.64 -2.01 33.64
C ALA A 323 -1.53 -0.82 33.27
N SER A 324 -1.36 -0.26 32.07
CA SER A 324 -2.15 0.90 31.60
C SER A 324 -3.39 0.50 30.79
N GLU A 325 -3.76 -0.78 30.73
CA GLU A 325 -4.82 -1.26 29.82
C GLU A 325 -4.59 -0.78 28.38
N GLN A 326 -3.33 -0.88 27.91
CA GLN A 326 -2.91 -0.51 26.56
C GLN A 326 -3.01 0.99 26.23
N SER A 327 -3.20 1.86 27.23
CA SER A 327 -3.33 3.33 27.03
C SER A 327 -1.99 4.08 27.06
N TYR A 328 -0.94 3.48 27.60
CA TYR A 328 0.41 4.04 27.64
C TYR A 328 1.36 3.30 26.70
N THR A 329 1.93 4.02 25.74
CA THR A 329 2.92 3.49 24.80
C THR A 329 4.34 3.68 25.34
N ALA A 330 5.11 2.60 25.45
CA ALA A 330 6.55 2.63 25.70
C ALA A 330 7.31 1.94 24.57
N TYR A 331 8.58 2.31 24.39
CA TYR A 331 9.40 1.81 23.30
C TYR A 331 10.59 1.01 23.80
N ALA A 332 10.83 -0.12 23.14
CA ALA A 332 12.11 -0.80 23.19
C ALA A 332 13.01 -0.20 22.10
N TRP A 333 14.19 0.28 22.49
CA TRP A 333 15.15 0.88 21.58
C TRP A 333 16.24 -0.12 21.23
N GLN A 334 16.70 -0.07 19.98
CA GLN A 334 17.79 -0.89 19.49
C GLN A 334 18.71 -0.07 18.60
N THR A 335 20.00 -0.15 18.91
CA THR A 335 21.08 0.35 18.06
C THR A 335 21.62 -0.80 17.20
N GLY A 336 22.04 -0.50 15.98
CA GLY A 336 22.58 -1.50 15.06
C GLY A 336 23.09 -0.85 13.78
N GLU A 337 23.38 -1.66 12.76
CA GLU A 337 23.82 -1.17 11.45
C GLU A 337 22.67 -0.63 10.58
N PHE A 338 21.74 0.10 11.19
CA PHE A 338 20.63 0.73 10.49
C PHE A 338 21.13 1.95 9.72
N ARG A 339 20.79 2.00 8.43
CA ARG A 339 21.19 3.11 7.56
C ARG A 339 20.14 3.38 6.51
N ILE A 340 20.04 4.63 6.10
CA ILE A 340 19.31 5.03 4.90
C ILE A 340 20.21 5.88 4.02
N ALA A 341 20.25 5.57 2.73
CA ALA A 341 20.84 6.40 1.71
C ALA A 341 19.72 7.02 0.88
N MET A 342 19.52 8.33 1.01
CA MET A 342 18.41 9.05 0.38
C MET A 342 18.91 10.34 -0.26
N ARG A 343 18.30 10.72 -1.38
CA ARG A 343 18.54 12.02 -2.03
C ARG A 343 17.45 13.00 -1.63
N LEU A 344 17.79 13.98 -0.79
CA LEU A 344 16.89 15.09 -0.50
C LEU A 344 17.36 16.32 -1.30
N PRO A 345 16.44 17.11 -1.88
CA PRO A 345 16.79 18.44 -2.37
C PRO A 345 17.31 19.29 -1.22
N ASP A 346 17.96 20.40 -1.54
CA ASP A 346 18.34 21.37 -0.52
C ASP A 346 17.09 22.01 0.09
N LEU A 347 16.82 21.65 1.36
CA LEU A 347 15.71 22.16 2.17
C LEU A 347 16.14 23.34 3.06
N SER A 348 17.36 23.85 2.91
CA SER A 348 17.84 25.03 3.61
C SER A 348 17.38 26.33 2.93
N GLY A 349 17.50 27.46 3.64
CA GLY A 349 17.27 28.79 3.06
C GLY A 349 15.81 29.10 2.67
N GLY A 350 14.82 28.47 3.30
CA GLY A 350 13.40 28.73 3.01
C GLY A 350 12.85 28.05 1.76
N ARG A 351 13.63 27.18 1.10
CA ARG A 351 13.14 26.35 0.00
C ARG A 351 12.19 25.28 0.54
N THR A 352 10.93 25.35 0.14
CA THR A 352 9.90 24.41 0.58
C THR A 352 9.22 23.77 -0.63
N PRO A 353 9.83 22.77 -1.30
CA PRO A 353 9.18 22.07 -2.40
C PRO A 353 7.85 21.46 -1.94
N ARG A 354 6.87 21.34 -2.84
CA ARG A 354 5.56 20.75 -2.51
C ARG A 354 5.64 19.24 -2.28
N GLU A 355 6.60 18.59 -2.91
CA GLU A 355 6.82 17.15 -2.81
C GLU A 355 8.32 16.80 -2.89
N LEU A 356 8.68 15.67 -2.28
CA LEU A 356 10.00 15.05 -2.36
C LEU A 356 9.86 13.70 -3.03
N ARG A 357 10.67 13.40 -4.03
CA ARG A 357 10.60 12.11 -4.74
C ARG A 357 11.96 11.52 -5.05
N GLY A 358 12.05 10.20 -5.02
CA GLY A 358 13.27 9.48 -5.33
C GLY A 358 13.23 8.02 -4.91
N ILE A 359 14.41 7.40 -4.93
CA ILE A 359 14.63 6.02 -4.49
C ILE A 359 15.69 6.05 -3.40
N ALA A 360 15.37 5.51 -2.23
CA ALA A 360 16.27 5.36 -1.09
C ALA A 360 16.74 3.91 -0.97
N ASP A 361 17.98 3.69 -0.54
CA ASP A 361 18.45 2.37 -0.11
C ASP A 361 18.41 2.33 1.43
N ILE A 362 17.68 1.40 2.01
CA ILE A 362 17.53 1.25 3.46
C ILE A 362 18.17 -0.07 3.92
N THR A 363 18.79 -0.07 5.10
CA THR A 363 19.21 -1.26 5.82
C THR A 363 18.51 -1.28 7.18
N TRP A 364 17.77 -2.34 7.45
CA TRP A 364 16.80 -2.48 8.55
C TRP A 364 16.51 -3.96 8.84
N LEU A 365 15.76 -4.25 9.91
CA LEU A 365 15.38 -5.62 10.25
C LEU A 365 14.11 -6.04 9.51
N VAL A 366 14.12 -7.26 9.00
CA VAL A 366 12.95 -7.88 8.39
C VAL A 366 12.79 -9.25 9.02
N ASN A 367 11.59 -9.53 9.53
CA ASN A 367 11.24 -10.82 10.12
C ASN A 367 11.15 -11.87 9.00
N GLU A 368 11.94 -12.94 9.09
CA GLU A 368 11.91 -14.07 8.16
C GLU A 368 11.43 -15.34 8.86
N GLU A 369 10.63 -16.12 8.15
CA GLU A 369 10.21 -17.45 8.57
C GLU A 369 11.31 -18.47 8.27
N ILE A 370 11.93 -19.02 9.32
CA ILE A 370 12.87 -20.13 9.21
C ILE A 370 12.10 -21.43 9.42
N ARG A 371 12.22 -22.33 8.43
CA ARG A 371 11.71 -23.69 8.54
C ARG A 371 12.87 -24.64 8.80
N SER A 372 12.95 -25.16 10.01
CA SER A 372 13.85 -26.27 10.33
C SER A 372 13.05 -27.57 10.34
N VAL A 373 13.38 -28.51 9.46
CA VAL A 373 12.77 -29.84 9.41
C VAL A 373 13.67 -30.81 10.16
N ASN A 374 13.19 -31.36 11.27
CA ASN A 374 13.84 -32.43 12.01
C ASN A 374 12.94 -33.67 11.98
N GLY A 375 13.31 -34.66 11.16
CA GLY A 375 12.51 -35.88 10.96
C GLY A 375 11.14 -35.57 10.35
N THR A 376 10.05 -35.92 11.05
CA THR A 376 8.67 -35.65 10.66
C THR A 376 8.13 -34.31 11.19
N THR A 377 8.89 -33.62 12.05
CA THR A 377 8.48 -32.32 12.62
C THR A 377 9.09 -31.16 11.83
N THR A 378 8.23 -30.24 11.40
CA THR A 378 8.65 -28.95 10.83
C THR A 378 8.47 -27.89 11.91
N ASN A 379 9.58 -27.36 12.42
CA ASN A 379 9.54 -26.19 13.29
C ASN A 379 9.63 -24.95 12.42
N ILE A 380 8.71 -24.03 12.68
CA ILE A 380 8.63 -22.74 11.99
C ILE A 380 8.91 -21.68 13.05
N SER A 381 10.07 -21.02 12.96
CA SER A 381 10.40 -19.85 13.78
C SER A 381 10.40 -18.60 12.92
N VAL A 382 10.19 -17.44 13.55
CA VAL A 382 10.30 -16.14 12.89
C VAL A 382 11.46 -15.40 13.55
N GLU A 383 12.48 -15.07 12.77
CA GLU A 383 13.70 -14.43 13.26
C GLU A 383 13.99 -13.13 12.49
N PRO A 384 14.42 -12.04 13.16
CA PRO A 384 14.73 -10.78 12.49
C PRO A 384 16.11 -10.82 11.82
N PHE A 385 16.16 -10.60 10.51
CA PHE A 385 17.40 -10.50 9.73
C PHE A 385 17.65 -9.09 9.21
N THR A 386 18.91 -8.69 9.14
CA THR A 386 19.29 -7.40 8.54
C THR A 386 19.22 -7.48 7.02
N HIS A 387 18.32 -6.70 6.43
CA HIS A 387 18.09 -6.65 4.99
C HIS A 387 18.43 -5.31 4.38
N LYS A 388 18.87 -5.33 3.11
CA LYS A 388 18.97 -4.14 2.27
C LYS A 388 17.76 -4.08 1.34
N SER A 389 16.97 -3.03 1.46
CA SER A 389 15.78 -2.81 0.63
C SER A 389 15.90 -1.50 -0.13
N ARG A 390 15.16 -1.39 -1.24
CA ARG A 390 15.00 -0.12 -1.97
C ARG A 390 13.61 0.42 -1.73
N LEU A 391 13.51 1.67 -1.30
CA LEU A 391 12.25 2.36 -1.09
C LEU A 391 12.07 3.42 -2.18
N MET A 392 11.07 3.25 -3.04
CA MET A 392 10.58 4.35 -3.85
C MET A 392 9.71 5.22 -2.95
N TYR A 393 9.96 6.53 -2.94
CA TYR A 393 9.16 7.48 -2.15
C TYR A 393 8.70 8.65 -3.01
N ARG A 394 7.48 9.08 -2.73
CA ARG A 394 6.91 10.38 -3.07
C ARG A 394 6.28 10.93 -1.79
N LEU A 395 6.92 11.89 -1.16
CA LEU A 395 6.47 12.49 0.10
C LEU A 395 5.83 13.85 -0.20
N VAL A 396 4.61 14.05 0.26
CA VAL A 396 3.86 15.30 0.06
C VAL A 396 4.01 16.16 1.30
N ARG A 397 4.08 17.48 1.10
CA ARG A 397 4.14 18.45 2.20
C ARG A 397 2.80 18.49 2.94
N GLU A 398 2.82 18.14 4.22
CA GLU A 398 1.70 18.18 5.16
C GLU A 398 1.89 19.30 6.18
N LYS A 399 0.79 19.78 6.76
CA LYS A 399 0.80 20.79 7.83
C LYS A 399 0.66 20.09 9.19
N ALA A 400 1.54 20.41 10.14
CA ALA A 400 1.43 19.97 11.52
C ALA A 400 0.45 20.87 12.31
N GLU A 401 0.16 20.52 13.56
CA GLU A 401 -0.83 21.24 14.37
C GLU A 401 -0.43 22.70 14.69
N ASP A 402 0.86 22.95 14.94
CA ASP A 402 1.40 24.30 15.20
C ASP A 402 1.52 25.17 13.92
N GLY A 403 1.18 24.59 12.77
CA GLY A 403 1.27 25.21 11.45
C GLY A 403 2.63 25.13 10.76
N SER A 404 3.62 24.50 11.39
CA SER A 404 4.81 23.98 10.71
C SER A 404 4.42 22.92 9.67
N PHE A 405 5.41 22.44 8.91
CA PHE A 405 5.16 21.43 7.89
C PHE A 405 6.20 20.32 7.93
N TYR A 406 5.81 19.16 7.43
CA TYR A 406 6.67 18.00 7.26
C TYR A 406 6.35 17.34 5.92
N TYR A 407 7.14 16.35 5.51
CA TYR A 407 6.88 15.57 4.31
C TYR A 407 6.47 14.16 4.71
N SER A 408 5.40 13.64 4.11
CA SER A 408 4.86 12.32 4.47
C SER A 408 4.34 11.55 3.26
N SER A 409 4.41 10.23 3.34
CA SER A 409 3.78 9.32 2.38
C SER A 409 2.27 9.17 2.58
N LEU A 410 1.65 9.78 3.61
CA LEU A 410 0.20 9.65 3.88
C LEU A 410 -0.69 10.12 2.70
N ASN A 411 -0.40 11.29 2.12
CA ASN A 411 -1.01 11.75 0.87
C ASN A 411 -0.08 11.56 -0.35
N GLY A 412 1.06 10.90 -0.12
CA GLY A 412 2.05 10.53 -1.12
C GLY A 412 2.07 9.02 -1.34
N SER A 413 3.25 8.45 -1.56
CA SER A 413 3.45 7.01 -1.62
C SER A 413 4.85 6.64 -1.12
N VAL A 414 4.96 5.47 -0.51
CA VAL A 414 6.25 4.80 -0.31
C VAL A 414 6.06 3.33 -0.63
N SER A 415 7.00 2.72 -1.32
CA SER A 415 6.90 1.32 -1.73
C SER A 415 8.26 0.67 -1.71
N ILE A 416 8.32 -0.55 -1.17
CA ILE A 416 9.50 -1.38 -1.28
C ILE A 416 9.55 -1.85 -2.73
N LEU A 417 10.60 -1.47 -3.45
CA LEU A 417 10.88 -2.01 -4.76
C LEU A 417 11.40 -3.44 -4.57
N PRO A 418 10.74 -4.46 -5.13
CA PRO A 418 11.23 -5.83 -5.10
C PRO A 418 12.68 -5.90 -5.61
N GLY A 419 13.55 -6.45 -4.77
CA GLY A 419 14.91 -6.82 -5.15
C GLY A 419 14.90 -8.11 -5.98
N GLY A 420 16.09 -8.69 -6.22
CA GLY A 420 16.17 -10.07 -6.73
C GLY A 420 15.75 -11.14 -5.70
N ALA A 421 15.54 -10.75 -4.44
CA ALA A 421 15.06 -11.61 -3.37
C ALA A 421 13.53 -11.65 -3.33
N ARG A 422 12.96 -12.75 -2.82
CA ARG A 422 11.51 -12.93 -2.69
C ARG A 422 10.90 -11.73 -1.93
N PRO A 423 9.75 -11.20 -2.39
CA PRO A 423 9.03 -10.18 -1.64
C PRO A 423 8.59 -10.77 -0.30
N PHE A 424 8.98 -10.11 0.79
CA PHE A 424 8.52 -10.44 2.13
C PHE A 424 7.18 -9.74 2.35
N GLU A 425 6.10 -10.51 2.26
CA GLU A 425 4.73 -10.00 2.45
C GLU A 425 4.05 -10.59 3.70
N PRO A 426 3.10 -9.84 4.30
CA PRO A 426 2.74 -8.47 3.96
C PRO A 426 3.39 -7.43 4.88
N LEU A 427 4.34 -6.65 4.32
CA LEU A 427 4.94 -5.48 4.96
C LEU A 427 4.49 -4.21 4.22
N SER A 428 3.90 -3.27 4.96
CA SER A 428 3.68 -1.90 4.54
C SER A 428 4.71 -0.97 5.16
N VAL A 429 4.95 0.13 4.47
CA VAL A 429 5.91 1.14 4.90
C VAL A 429 5.22 2.49 4.91
N GLN A 430 5.56 3.32 5.91
CA GLN A 430 5.29 4.75 5.88
C GLN A 430 6.59 5.49 6.10
N MET A 431 6.71 6.66 5.49
CA MET A 431 7.92 7.47 5.56
C MET A 431 7.57 8.92 5.85
N MET A 432 8.32 9.52 6.75
CA MET A 432 8.24 10.93 7.11
C MET A 432 9.62 11.57 7.04
N VAL A 433 9.69 12.80 6.56
CA VAL A 433 10.89 13.63 6.59
C VAL A 433 10.53 14.97 7.23
N SER A 434 11.30 15.38 8.24
CA SER A 434 11.11 16.68 8.90
C SER A 434 11.32 17.84 7.93
N ARG A 435 10.80 19.02 8.26
CA ARG A 435 10.91 20.26 7.46
C ARG A 435 12.28 20.52 6.84
N ASN A 436 13.32 20.37 7.64
CA ASN A 436 14.73 20.65 7.32
C ASN A 436 15.47 19.41 6.76
N GLY A 437 14.80 18.26 6.64
CA GLY A 437 15.41 17.01 6.20
C GLY A 437 16.41 16.40 7.19
N SER A 438 16.45 16.87 8.45
CA SER A 438 17.38 16.34 9.46
C SER A 438 16.92 14.99 10.01
N ASN A 439 15.61 14.79 10.12
CA ASN A 439 15.01 13.57 10.66
C ASN A 439 14.23 12.85 9.57
N ILE A 440 14.53 11.58 9.40
CA ILE A 440 13.83 10.69 8.48
C ILE A 440 13.30 9.51 9.29
N PHE A 441 12.00 9.31 9.28
CA PHE A 441 11.35 8.18 9.94
C PHE A 441 10.82 7.22 8.89
N VAL A 442 11.04 5.93 9.11
CA VAL A 442 10.48 4.85 8.32
C VAL A 442 9.77 3.90 9.27
N LEU A 443 8.47 3.74 9.08
CA LEU A 443 7.62 2.83 9.84
C LEU A 443 7.35 1.59 9.02
N GLN A 444 7.64 0.43 9.58
CA GLN A 444 7.30 -0.88 9.05
C GLN A 444 6.12 -1.45 9.86
N TYR A 445 5.07 -1.90 9.17
CA TYR A 445 3.90 -2.50 9.82
C TYR A 445 3.16 -3.45 8.85
N PRO A 446 2.40 -4.43 9.37
CA PRO A 446 1.55 -5.30 8.56
C PRO A 446 0.50 -4.51 7.76
N THR A 447 0.23 -4.91 6.52
CA THR A 447 -0.76 -4.23 5.65
C THR A 447 -2.16 -4.14 6.27
N ARG A 448 -2.51 -5.02 7.21
CA ARG A 448 -3.81 -5.05 7.91
C ARG A 448 -4.10 -3.81 8.77
N PHE A 449 -3.09 -3.01 9.16
CA PHE A 449 -3.32 -1.76 9.89
C PHE A 449 -3.58 -0.60 8.93
N GLY A 450 -4.60 0.21 9.23
CA GLY A 450 -4.80 1.48 8.53
C GLY A 450 -3.62 2.42 8.74
N SER A 451 -3.23 3.19 7.72
CA SER A 451 -2.06 4.08 7.80
C SER A 451 -2.16 5.11 8.93
N THR A 452 -3.37 5.55 9.30
CA THR A 452 -3.63 6.50 10.40
C THR A 452 -3.70 5.85 11.77
N GLN A 453 -3.86 4.53 11.86
CA GLN A 453 -3.90 3.81 13.15
C GLN A 453 -2.49 3.43 13.63
N ALA A 454 -1.50 3.42 12.75
CA ALA A 454 -0.15 2.93 13.06
C ALA A 454 0.76 3.98 13.71
N PHE A 455 0.50 5.28 13.54
CA PHE A 455 1.32 6.35 14.09
C PHE A 455 0.60 7.70 14.10
N ARG A 456 1.16 8.65 14.86
CA ARG A 456 0.84 10.08 14.80
C ARG A 456 2.12 10.91 14.61
N ILE A 457 1.95 12.20 14.34
CA ILE A 457 3.05 13.15 14.18
C ILE A 457 3.06 14.11 15.38
N SER A 458 4.24 14.55 15.81
CA SER A 458 4.35 15.61 16.82
C SER A 458 3.74 16.92 16.32
N ASP A 459 3.30 17.78 17.23
CA ASP A 459 2.58 19.02 16.88
C ASP A 459 3.39 19.96 15.98
N ASP A 460 4.72 19.86 16.05
CA ASP A 460 5.71 20.63 15.28
C ASP A 460 6.24 19.91 14.02
N GLY A 461 5.67 18.75 13.69
CA GLY A 461 6.05 17.98 12.51
C GLY A 461 7.49 17.45 12.53
N ARG A 462 8.16 17.37 13.70
CA ARG A 462 9.53 16.87 13.79
C ARG A 462 9.64 15.37 13.99
N TYR A 463 8.71 14.75 14.71
CA TYR A 463 8.81 13.36 15.14
C TYR A 463 7.64 12.52 14.65
N MET A 464 7.94 11.30 14.19
CA MET A 464 6.95 10.25 13.98
C MET A 464 6.82 9.43 15.27
N ILE A 465 5.60 9.29 15.76
CA ILE A 465 5.29 8.63 17.04
C ILE A 465 4.41 7.42 16.73
N PRO A 466 4.99 6.20 16.67
CA PRO A 466 4.26 4.96 16.46
C PRO A 466 3.27 4.72 17.60
N SER A 467 2.06 4.27 17.25
CA SER A 467 1.05 3.85 18.21
C SER A 467 1.24 2.39 18.57
N THR A 468 0.88 2.01 19.81
CA THR A 468 0.85 0.61 20.19
C THR A 468 -0.38 -0.08 19.64
N SER A 469 -0.17 -1.19 18.92
CA SER A 469 -1.26 -2.07 18.49
C SER A 469 -1.87 -2.80 19.68
N GLN A 470 -3.20 -2.71 19.82
CA GLN A 470 -3.97 -3.40 20.85
C GLN A 470 -4.01 -4.93 20.66
N ILE A 471 -3.78 -5.39 19.42
CA ILE A 471 -3.79 -6.82 19.06
C ILE A 471 -2.41 -7.43 19.26
N ASN A 472 -1.38 -6.79 18.71
CA ASN A 472 0.01 -7.24 18.82
C ASN A 472 0.95 -6.02 18.80
N PRO A 473 1.46 -5.55 19.95
CA PRO A 473 2.36 -4.41 20.03
C PRO A 473 3.67 -4.64 19.25
N MET A 474 4.08 -5.87 18.98
CA MET A 474 5.30 -6.15 18.20
C MET A 474 5.13 -5.96 16.68
N ASP A 475 3.91 -5.69 16.20
CA ASP A 475 3.67 -5.56 14.75
C ASP A 475 4.28 -4.27 14.15
N VAL A 476 4.61 -3.27 14.98
CA VAL A 476 5.02 -1.94 14.50
C VAL A 476 6.48 -1.68 14.83
N HIS A 477 7.30 -1.53 13.80
CA HIS A 477 8.73 -1.22 13.93
C HIS A 477 9.03 0.14 13.30
N ALA A 478 9.61 1.06 14.07
CA ALA A 478 10.03 2.36 13.57
C ALA A 478 11.54 2.46 13.49
N TYR A 479 12.01 3.17 12.48
CA TYR A 479 13.40 3.48 12.25
C TYR A 479 13.55 4.98 12.12
N TRP A 480 14.45 5.57 12.89
CA TRP A 480 14.74 7.00 12.86
C TRP A 480 16.19 7.21 12.41
N PHE A 481 16.35 7.91 11.30
CA PHE A 481 17.63 8.25 10.70
C PHE A 481 17.89 9.75 10.82
N THR A 482 19.08 10.10 11.28
CA THR A 482 19.53 11.49 11.45
C THR A 482 21.02 11.61 11.15
N ARG A 483 21.49 12.83 10.87
CA ARG A 483 22.91 13.13 10.68
C ARG A 483 23.68 13.02 12.00
N GLU A 484 23.07 13.51 13.06
CA GLU A 484 23.64 13.56 14.41
C GLU A 484 22.58 13.02 15.37
N GLN A 485 22.94 11.98 16.11
CA GLN A 485 22.10 11.44 17.16
C GLN A 485 22.45 12.17 18.45
N ARG A 486 21.47 12.84 19.04
CA ARG A 486 21.63 13.57 20.31
C ARG A 486 20.61 13.04 21.31
N LYS A 487 20.99 13.00 22.60
CA LYS A 487 20.11 12.50 23.66
C LYS A 487 18.91 13.41 23.84
N GLU A 488 19.12 14.70 23.64
CA GLU A 488 18.13 15.77 23.70
C GLU A 488 17.00 15.51 22.69
N ASP A 489 17.33 15.07 21.47
CA ASP A 489 16.34 14.74 20.46
C ASP A 489 15.49 13.51 20.85
N VAL A 490 16.05 12.56 21.61
CA VAL A 490 15.32 11.39 22.15
C VAL A 490 14.35 11.84 23.24
N PHE A 491 14.80 12.70 24.16
CA PHE A 491 13.94 13.27 25.20
C PHE A 491 12.79 14.10 24.62
N GLU A 492 13.05 14.90 23.58
CA GLU A 492 12.02 15.67 22.87
C GLU A 492 10.99 14.74 22.22
N LEU A 493 11.43 13.67 21.56
CA LEU A 493 10.53 12.65 20.98
C LEU A 493 9.64 12.02 22.06
N LEU A 494 10.22 11.60 23.18
CA LEU A 494 9.50 10.95 24.27
C LEU A 494 8.50 11.90 24.97
N SER A 495 8.87 13.17 25.16
CA SER A 495 7.95 14.19 25.68
C SER A 495 6.79 14.44 24.70
N ALA A 496 7.07 14.55 23.40
CA ALA A 496 6.03 14.67 22.38
C ALA A 496 5.11 13.43 22.32
N LYS A 497 5.65 12.23 22.58
CA LYS A 497 4.88 10.99 22.76
C LYS A 497 3.94 11.06 23.97
N ASN A 498 4.42 11.55 25.11
CA ASN A 498 3.69 11.51 26.37
C ASN A 498 2.59 12.56 26.49
N LYS A 499 2.64 13.65 25.72
CA LYS A 499 1.58 14.68 25.71
C LYS A 499 0.16 14.09 25.60
N TYR A 500 0.02 13.04 24.79
CA TYR A 500 -1.27 12.37 24.53
C TYR A 500 -1.43 11.05 25.29
N SER A 501 -0.43 10.63 26.05
CA SER A 501 -0.55 9.47 26.93
C SER A 501 -1.44 9.80 28.13
N PHE A 502 -2.26 8.84 28.52
CA PHE A 502 -3.13 8.96 29.68
C PHE A 502 -3.14 7.64 30.46
N LEU A 503 -3.68 7.69 31.68
CA LEU A 503 -3.86 6.51 32.51
C LEU A 503 -5.34 6.11 32.50
N ALA A 504 -5.64 4.94 31.92
CA ALA A 504 -6.99 4.37 31.96
C ALA A 504 -7.34 3.86 33.38
N THR A 505 -6.36 3.35 34.12
CA THR A 505 -6.53 2.77 35.45
C THR A 505 -5.42 3.25 36.40
N LEU A 506 -5.74 3.22 37.70
CA LEU A 506 -4.78 3.51 38.77
C LEU A 506 -4.18 2.26 39.39
N ASN A 507 -4.71 1.09 39.05
CA ASN A 507 -4.11 -0.18 39.44
C ASN A 507 -2.73 -0.24 38.80
N ARG A 508 -1.71 -0.49 39.62
CA ARG A 508 -0.31 -0.53 39.17
C ARG A 508 0.21 0.74 38.49
N ALA A 509 -0.38 1.91 38.76
CA ALA A 509 0.05 3.18 38.16
C ALA A 509 1.49 3.61 38.51
N TYR A 510 2.15 2.93 39.47
CA TYR A 510 3.58 3.07 39.71
C TYR A 510 4.45 2.60 38.52
N LEU A 511 3.95 1.71 37.64
CA LEU A 511 4.66 1.28 36.43
C LEU A 511 4.71 2.40 35.36
N PRO A 512 3.59 3.00 34.94
CA PRO A 512 3.62 4.21 34.12
C PRO A 512 4.44 5.35 34.72
N LEU A 513 4.42 5.52 36.05
CA LEU A 513 5.24 6.51 36.74
C LEU A 513 6.74 6.23 36.56
N ALA A 514 7.17 4.97 36.77
CA ALA A 514 8.54 4.55 36.55
C ALA A 514 8.98 4.75 35.10
N VAL A 515 8.09 4.46 34.14
CA VAL A 515 8.35 4.69 32.72
C VAL A 515 8.51 6.18 32.43
N ALA A 516 7.62 7.06 32.90
CA ALA A 516 7.75 8.50 32.73
C ALA A 516 9.04 9.07 33.34
N MET A 517 9.45 8.55 34.51
CA MET A 517 10.73 8.86 35.13
C MET A 517 11.91 8.40 34.27
N GLN A 518 11.88 7.15 33.78
CA GLN A 518 12.90 6.60 32.90
C GLN A 518 13.02 7.39 31.59
N GLU A 519 11.89 7.82 31.03
CA GLU A 519 11.81 8.62 29.79
C GLU A 519 12.28 10.07 29.98
N GLY A 520 12.54 10.51 31.22
CA GLY A 520 13.02 11.86 31.52
C GLY A 520 11.98 12.96 31.28
N ASP A 521 10.69 12.62 31.42
CA ASP A 521 9.57 13.53 31.16
C ASP A 521 8.88 13.95 32.45
N GLY A 522 9.30 15.09 33.00
CA GLY A 522 8.73 15.63 34.24
C GLY A 522 7.26 16.01 34.12
N SER A 523 6.80 16.43 32.93
CA SER A 523 5.39 16.79 32.72
C SER A 523 4.46 15.58 32.93
N MET A 524 4.85 14.42 32.38
CA MET A 524 4.09 13.18 32.56
C MET A 524 4.19 12.66 34.00
N VAL A 525 5.34 12.80 34.65
CA VAL A 525 5.51 12.45 36.07
C VAL A 525 4.54 13.26 36.94
N VAL A 526 4.51 14.58 36.80
CA VAL A 526 3.59 15.46 37.54
C VAL A 526 2.14 15.08 37.25
N LYS A 527 1.76 14.91 35.98
CA LYS A 527 0.41 14.50 35.58
C LYS A 527 -0.04 13.19 36.23
N ILE A 528 0.83 12.17 36.26
CA ILE A 528 0.53 10.87 36.90
C ILE A 528 0.36 11.04 38.41
N LEU A 529 1.29 11.73 39.08
CA LEU A 529 1.27 11.95 40.52
C LEU A 529 0.02 12.75 40.96
N GLU A 530 -0.36 13.78 40.20
CA GLU A 530 -1.60 14.51 40.45
C GLU A 530 -2.84 13.65 40.27
N THR A 531 -2.87 12.81 39.23
CA THR A 531 -3.99 11.88 39.00
C THR A 531 -4.12 10.91 40.17
N MET A 532 -3.01 10.39 40.69
CA MET A 532 -2.97 9.56 41.90
C MET A 532 -3.52 10.31 43.13
N ARG A 533 -3.06 11.55 43.38
CA ARG A 533 -3.53 12.39 44.49
C ARG A 533 -5.04 12.64 44.43
N LYS A 534 -5.55 13.02 43.25
CA LYS A 534 -6.99 13.28 43.00
C LYS A 534 -7.86 12.05 43.26
N ALA A 535 -7.32 10.85 43.10
CA ALA A 535 -8.01 9.59 43.36
C ALA A 535 -7.82 9.02 44.78
N GLY A 536 -7.22 9.80 45.68
CA GLY A 536 -7.06 9.45 47.09
C GLY A 536 -5.86 8.54 47.39
N VAL A 537 -4.90 8.40 46.47
CA VAL A 537 -3.63 7.71 46.74
C VAL A 537 -2.73 8.63 47.56
N HIS A 538 -2.13 8.11 48.65
CA HIS A 538 -1.18 8.88 49.44
C HIS A 538 0.17 8.98 48.71
N VAL A 539 0.50 10.16 48.19
CA VAL A 539 1.70 10.41 47.39
C VAL A 539 2.73 11.21 48.21
N LYS A 540 3.90 10.62 48.46
CA LYS A 540 5.03 11.27 49.15
C LYS A 540 6.23 11.37 48.22
N VAL A 541 6.45 12.54 47.66
CA VAL A 541 7.48 12.81 46.63
C VAL A 541 8.09 14.20 46.86
N PRO A 542 9.27 14.51 46.30
CA PRO A 542 9.76 15.88 46.24
C PRO A 542 8.72 16.84 45.64
N ASP A 543 8.59 18.03 46.21
CA ASP A 543 7.68 19.07 45.73
C ASP A 543 8.32 19.84 44.58
N TRP A 544 8.51 19.14 43.45
CA TRP A 544 9.06 19.69 42.22
C TRP A 544 7.96 19.86 41.18
N ASP A 545 8.07 20.95 40.42
CA ASP A 545 7.26 21.20 39.24
C ASP A 545 7.77 20.39 38.03
N GLU A 546 7.11 20.57 36.88
CA GLU A 546 7.46 19.85 35.65
C GLU A 546 8.92 20.06 35.23
N GLN A 547 9.43 21.29 35.41
CA GLN A 547 10.80 21.65 35.08
C GLN A 547 11.79 20.99 36.05
N GLY A 548 11.56 21.08 37.36
CA GLY A 548 12.40 20.48 38.39
C GLY A 548 12.52 18.96 38.23
N TRP A 549 11.40 18.27 37.94
CA TRP A 549 11.44 16.85 37.61
C TRP A 549 12.24 16.57 36.33
N THR A 550 12.03 17.36 35.28
CA THR A 550 12.72 17.17 33.99
C THR A 550 14.23 17.36 34.14
N GLU A 551 14.68 18.41 34.84
CA GLU A 551 16.08 18.68 35.10
C GLU A 551 16.74 17.55 35.90
N TYR A 552 16.12 17.11 36.99
CA TYR A 552 16.63 16.01 37.80
C TYR A 552 16.72 14.69 37.02
N LEU A 553 15.67 14.32 36.30
CA LEU A 553 15.64 13.04 35.57
C LEU A 553 16.64 13.04 34.41
N ARG A 554 16.78 14.17 33.69
CA ARG A 554 17.77 14.29 32.61
C ARG A 554 19.20 14.36 33.13
N SER A 555 19.44 14.92 34.32
CA SER A 555 20.77 14.90 34.96
C SER A 555 21.23 13.47 35.27
N GLN A 556 20.30 12.51 35.48
CA GLN A 556 20.67 11.10 35.65
C GLN A 556 21.26 10.46 34.38
N TYR A 557 21.19 11.14 33.23
CA TYR A 557 21.78 10.73 31.96
C TYR A 557 23.00 11.58 31.56
N GLU A 558 23.49 12.45 32.45
CA GLU A 558 24.67 13.25 32.21
C GLU A 558 25.90 12.34 32.01
N GLY A 559 26.78 12.70 31.07
CA GLY A 559 27.96 11.89 30.71
C GLY A 559 27.68 10.59 29.93
N ALA A 560 26.44 10.09 29.89
CA ALA A 560 26.10 8.88 29.11
C ALA A 560 26.16 9.14 27.59
N SER A 561 26.59 8.15 26.80
CA SER A 561 26.46 8.20 25.34
C SER A 561 24.99 8.00 24.92
N VAL A 562 24.62 8.35 23.68
CA VAL A 562 23.26 8.09 23.16
C VAL A 562 22.92 6.61 23.24
N GLN A 563 23.85 5.74 22.83
CA GLN A 563 23.66 4.29 22.93
C GLN A 563 23.37 3.87 24.38
N ARG A 564 24.15 4.36 25.34
CA ARG A 564 23.95 4.03 26.76
C ARG A 564 22.62 4.57 27.28
N THR A 565 22.22 5.77 26.87
CA THR A 565 20.89 6.33 27.20
C THR A 565 19.77 5.44 26.67
N LEU A 566 19.84 5.01 25.40
CA LEU A 566 18.83 4.13 24.80
C LEU A 566 18.76 2.76 25.50
N GLU A 567 19.90 2.17 25.90
CA GLU A 567 19.93 0.91 26.67
C GLU A 567 19.11 0.99 27.96
N PHE A 568 19.21 2.09 28.71
CA PHE A 568 18.43 2.30 29.93
C PHE A 568 16.96 2.60 29.62
N MET A 569 16.68 3.42 28.60
CA MET A 569 15.30 3.72 28.18
C MET A 569 14.56 2.49 27.64
N THR A 570 15.24 1.53 27.02
CA THR A 570 14.64 0.27 26.54
C THR A 570 13.95 -0.52 27.65
N LYS A 571 14.37 -0.36 28.91
CA LYS A 571 13.73 -1.03 30.04
C LYS A 571 12.25 -0.65 30.19
N ALA A 572 11.88 0.58 29.84
CA ALA A 572 10.48 1.00 29.83
C ALA A 572 9.62 0.20 28.84
N GLY A 573 10.23 -0.27 27.75
CA GLY A 573 9.57 -0.95 26.65
C GLY A 573 9.70 -2.47 26.64
N VAL A 574 10.15 -3.13 27.71
CA VAL A 574 10.26 -4.60 27.78
C VAL A 574 9.55 -5.16 29.01
N GLN A 575 9.19 -6.44 28.97
CA GLN A 575 8.53 -7.13 30.09
C GLN A 575 9.53 -7.48 31.19
N GLY A 576 9.09 -7.43 32.45
CA GLY A 576 9.87 -7.87 33.61
C GLY A 576 11.08 -7.00 33.90
N SER A 577 11.09 -5.74 33.44
CA SER A 577 12.23 -4.84 33.65
C SER A 577 12.23 -4.20 35.04
N TYR A 578 11.08 -4.16 35.70
CA TYR A 578 10.89 -3.59 37.03
C TYR A 578 10.51 -4.69 38.02
N GLU A 579 11.50 -5.39 38.55
CA GLU A 579 11.28 -6.42 39.59
C GLU A 579 10.89 -5.78 40.92
N SER A 580 9.69 -6.09 41.41
CA SER A 580 9.22 -5.68 42.73
C SER A 580 9.68 -6.66 43.81
N ARG A 581 10.28 -6.13 44.88
CA ARG A 581 10.58 -6.88 46.11
C ARG A 581 9.60 -6.46 47.20
N GLU A 582 8.95 -7.42 47.84
CA GLU A 582 8.11 -7.14 49.01
C GLU A 582 9.00 -6.64 50.17
N LEU A 583 8.45 -5.71 50.95
CA LEU A 583 9.04 -5.18 52.17
C LEU A 583 8.23 -5.72 53.36
N PRO A 584 8.59 -6.89 53.92
CA PRO A 584 7.78 -7.56 54.94
C PRO A 584 7.50 -6.67 56.16
N GLU A 585 8.47 -5.85 56.54
CA GLU A 585 8.38 -4.91 57.67
C GLU A 585 7.33 -3.79 57.49
N LYS A 586 6.91 -3.52 56.24
CA LYS A 586 5.93 -2.47 55.91
C LYS A 586 4.62 -3.03 55.35
N SER A 587 4.56 -4.35 55.13
CA SER A 587 3.37 -5.11 54.75
C SER A 587 2.55 -5.48 55.99
N ASP A 588 1.23 -5.51 55.85
CA ASP A 588 0.31 -6.02 56.87
C ASP A 588 -0.68 -7.03 56.25
N GLU A 589 -1.68 -7.46 57.02
CA GLU A 589 -2.69 -8.42 56.55
C GLU A 589 -3.54 -7.87 55.39
N LYS A 590 -3.71 -6.55 55.29
CA LYS A 590 -4.62 -5.90 54.33
C LYS A 590 -3.89 -5.23 53.17
N THR A 591 -2.61 -4.93 53.33
CA THR A 591 -1.78 -4.18 52.38
C THR A 591 -0.40 -4.82 52.22
N GLY A 592 0.06 -4.93 50.97
CA GLY A 592 1.43 -5.32 50.64
C GLY A 592 2.24 -4.06 50.34
N ALA A 593 3.43 -3.95 50.94
CA ALA A 593 4.39 -2.89 50.63
C ALA A 593 5.51 -3.46 49.76
N TYR A 594 5.82 -2.78 48.67
CA TYR A 594 6.79 -3.23 47.68
C TYR A 594 7.76 -2.11 47.33
N ARG A 595 8.96 -2.51 46.90
CA ARG A 595 9.98 -1.61 46.35
C ARG A 595 10.47 -2.16 45.03
N PHE A 596 10.61 -1.30 44.04
CA PHE A 596 11.41 -1.58 42.85
C PHE A 596 12.28 -0.37 42.53
N GLU A 597 13.30 -0.60 41.71
CA GLU A 597 14.32 0.40 41.40
C GLU A 597 14.22 0.81 39.94
N VAL A 598 14.12 2.12 39.69
CA VAL A 598 14.18 2.69 38.33
C VAL A 598 15.64 2.95 38.00
N PRO A 599 16.23 2.23 37.03
CA PRO A 599 17.67 2.27 36.79
C PRO A 599 18.08 3.40 35.84
N PHE A 600 19.14 4.11 36.17
CA PHE A 600 19.74 5.17 35.35
C PHE A 600 21.25 4.94 35.18
N PRO A 601 21.91 5.61 34.22
CA PRO A 601 23.38 5.57 34.11
C PRO A 601 24.13 5.96 35.39
N THR A 602 23.60 6.92 36.16
CA THR A 602 24.22 7.46 37.37
C THR A 602 23.84 6.72 38.65
N GLY A 603 22.86 5.81 38.62
CA GLY A 603 22.37 5.13 39.82
C GLY A 603 20.95 4.56 39.65
N THR A 604 20.24 4.35 40.75
CA THR A 604 18.83 3.92 40.71
C THR A 604 17.97 4.84 41.56
N VAL A 605 16.71 5.05 41.15
CA VAL A 605 15.72 5.81 41.92
C VAL A 605 14.67 4.82 42.46
N PRO A 606 14.58 4.62 43.78
CA PRO A 606 13.65 3.66 44.35
C PRO A 606 12.22 4.21 44.42
N ILE A 607 11.26 3.41 43.96
CA ILE A 607 9.83 3.65 44.16
C ILE A 607 9.32 2.63 45.18
N ILE A 608 8.79 3.14 46.29
CA ILE A 608 8.10 2.32 47.30
C ILE A 608 6.61 2.54 47.13
N TYR A 609 5.85 1.47 46.99
CA TYR A 609 4.40 1.56 46.85
C TYR A 609 3.69 0.57 47.78
N LYS A 610 2.43 0.86 48.10
CA LYS A 610 1.55 -0.04 48.84
C LYS A 610 0.30 -0.33 48.05
N GLU A 611 -0.10 -1.59 47.99
CA GLU A 611 -1.35 -2.04 47.37
C GLU A 611 -2.21 -2.77 48.39
N SER A 612 -3.54 -2.69 48.23
CA SER A 612 -4.45 -3.53 49.00
C SER A 612 -4.39 -4.98 48.51
N LYS A 613 -4.17 -5.93 49.43
CA LYS A 613 -4.12 -7.37 49.10
C LYS A 613 -5.47 -7.92 48.62
N GLY A 614 -6.57 -7.29 48.99
CA GLY A 614 -7.93 -7.76 48.66
C GLY A 614 -8.40 -7.41 47.25
N ASN A 615 -7.97 -6.27 46.69
CA ASN A 615 -8.43 -5.80 45.37
C ASN A 615 -7.32 -5.24 44.46
N GLY A 616 -6.05 -5.28 44.88
CA GLY A 616 -4.91 -4.79 44.11
C GLY A 616 -4.86 -3.28 43.91
N ARG A 617 -5.70 -2.51 44.61
CA ARG A 617 -5.75 -1.05 44.45
C ARG A 617 -4.51 -0.40 45.07
N LEU A 618 -3.92 0.55 44.35
CA LEU A 618 -2.82 1.38 44.83
C LEU A 618 -3.28 2.28 45.99
N VAL A 619 -2.58 2.20 47.12
CA VAL A 619 -2.89 2.93 48.37
C VAL A 619 -1.92 4.09 48.59
N SER A 620 -0.62 3.87 48.37
CA SER A 620 0.39 4.90 48.52
C SER A 620 1.57 4.71 47.57
N VAL A 621 2.21 5.81 47.19
CA VAL A 621 3.47 5.82 46.43
C VAL A 621 4.43 6.79 47.10
N THR A 622 5.69 6.38 47.25
CA THR A 622 6.77 7.19 47.79
C THR A 622 8.01 7.11 46.90
N ILE A 623 8.57 8.27 46.54
CA ILE A 623 9.83 8.39 45.80
C ILE A 623 10.83 9.09 46.70
N PHE A 624 12.03 8.51 46.84
CA PHE A 624 13.13 9.09 47.61
C PHE A 624 14.25 9.53 46.66
N LYS A 625 14.97 10.58 47.06
CA LYS A 625 16.20 11.04 46.40
C LYS A 625 17.38 10.18 46.81
#